data_AF-X1RAD1-F1
#
_entry.id   AF-X1RAD1-F1
#
_cell.length_a   1.000
_cell.length_b   1.000
_cell.length_c   1.000
_cell.angle_alpha   90.00
_cell.angle_beta   90.00
_cell.angle_gamma   90.00
#
_symmetry.space_group_name_H-M   'P 1'
#
loop_
_entity.id
_entity.type
_entity.pdbx_description
1 polymer ?
#
loop_
_entity_poly.entity_id
_entity_poly.type
_entity_poly.pdbx_seq_one_letter_code
_entity_poly.pdbx_strand_id
1 'polypeptide(L)' 'FGYGKMLPAGLLREPVASLKRADAIVITRCDQITETELSQIEKKLEAINPNVIIARSIHAPTSVKYPEPPV' A
#
# COMPACT_ATOMS: atom_id res chain seq x y z
N PHE A 1 -8.88 -0.71 1.19
CA PHE A 1 -8.52 -2.14 1.38
C PHE A 1 -9.36 -3.08 0.51
N GLY A 2 -9.41 -2.92 -0.81
CA GLY A 2 -9.99 -3.91 -1.73
C GLY A 2 -11.36 -4.51 -1.33
N TYR A 3 -12.30 -3.68 -0.86
CA TYR A 3 -13.62 -4.07 -0.33
C TYR A 3 -13.62 -5.02 0.88
N GLY A 4 -12.47 -5.21 1.55
CA GLY A 4 -12.34 -6.04 2.75
C GLY A 4 -12.42 -7.55 2.49
N LYS A 5 -12.50 -7.98 1.23
CA LYS A 5 -12.64 -9.38 0.83
C LYS A 5 -11.47 -9.83 -0.03
N MET A 6 -11.08 -11.09 0.14
CA MET A 6 -10.08 -11.73 -0.74
C MET A 6 -10.72 -12.16 -2.06
N LEU A 7 -9.87 -12.42 -3.06
CA LEU A 7 -10.29 -13.06 -4.32
C LEU A 7 -11.03 -14.39 -4.07
N PRO A 8 -12.09 -14.71 -4.85
CA PRO A 8 -12.66 -13.92 -5.95
C PRO A 8 -13.65 -12.82 -5.49
N ALA A 9 -14.01 -12.76 -4.21
CA ALA A 9 -15.07 -11.88 -3.70
C ALA A 9 -14.64 -10.41 -3.49
N GLY A 10 -13.34 -10.10 -3.65
CA GLY A 10 -12.77 -8.76 -3.54
C GLY A 10 -11.36 -8.69 -4.12
N LEU A 11 -10.68 -7.56 -3.91
CA LEU A 11 -9.40 -7.27 -4.56
C LEU A 11 -8.18 -7.57 -3.67
N LEU A 12 -8.38 -8.07 -2.45
CA LEU A 12 -7.27 -8.41 -1.57
C LEU A 12 -6.65 -9.76 -1.98
N ARG A 13 -5.32 -9.81 -1.99
CA ARG A 13 -4.55 -11.04 -2.21
C ARG A 13 -4.32 -11.86 -0.93
N GLU A 14 -4.46 -11.22 0.23
CA GLU A 14 -4.33 -11.80 1.57
C GLU A 14 -5.38 -11.23 2.53
N PRO A 15 -5.70 -11.89 3.65
CA PRO A 15 -6.64 -11.36 4.64
C PRO A 15 -6.09 -10.08 5.30
N VAL A 16 -6.97 -9.13 5.63
CA VAL A 16 -6.60 -7.93 6.41
C VAL A 16 -5.95 -8.31 7.76
N ALA A 17 -6.35 -9.43 8.35
CA ALA A 17 -5.77 -9.95 9.59
C ALA A 17 -4.25 -10.22 9.49
N SER A 18 -3.69 -10.44 8.29
CA SER A 18 -2.24 -10.57 8.10
C SER A 18 -1.46 -9.31 8.49
N LEU A 19 -2.09 -8.13 8.53
CA LEU A 19 -1.43 -6.88 8.92
C LEU A 19 -1.05 -6.84 10.41
N LYS A 20 -1.67 -7.66 11.26
CA LYS A 20 -1.38 -7.72 12.71
C LYS A 20 0.06 -8.14 13.04
N ARG A 21 0.68 -8.93 12.17
CA ARG A 21 2.05 -9.44 12.34
C ARG A 21 3.09 -8.63 11.55
N ALA A 22 2.66 -7.60 10.84
CA ALA A 22 3.57 -6.80 10.02
C ALA A 22 4.39 -5.89 10.93
N ASP A 23 5.71 -5.93 10.81
CA ASP A 23 6.61 -5.00 11.50
C ASP A 23 6.56 -3.59 10.85
N ALA A 24 6.28 -3.54 9.54
CA ALA A 24 6.11 -2.31 8.79
C ALA A 24 5.05 -2.45 7.68
N ILE A 25 4.40 -1.33 7.34
CA ILE A 25 3.45 -1.21 6.24
C ILE A 25 3.83 0.00 5.38
N VAL A 26 3.95 -0.22 4.07
CA VAL A 26 4.20 0.83 3.08
C VAL A 26 2.90 1.15 2.33
N ILE A 27 2.43 2.38 2.44
CA ILE A 27 1.30 2.89 1.65
C ILE A 27 1.86 3.42 0.33
N THR A 28 1.43 2.84 -0.78
CA THR A 28 1.84 3.26 -2.13
C THR A 28 0.86 4.25 -2.73
N ARG A 29 1.32 5.10 -3.65
CA ARG A 29 0.50 6.09 -4.39
C ARG A 29 -0.14 7.12 -3.44
N CYS A 30 0.58 7.51 -2.39
CA CYS A 30 0.10 8.51 -1.42
C CYS A 30 -0.19 9.87 -2.08
N ASP A 31 0.47 10.15 -3.20
CA ASP A 31 0.31 11.34 -4.04
C ASP A 31 -0.98 11.35 -4.88
N GLN A 32 -1.73 10.23 -4.93
CA GLN A 32 -2.94 10.09 -5.77
C GLN A 32 -4.26 10.19 -4.96
N ILE A 33 -4.18 10.51 -3.68
CA ILE A 33 -5.33 10.66 -2.77
C ILE A 33 -5.18 11.92 -1.92
N THR A 34 -6.27 12.33 -1.27
CA THR A 34 -6.24 13.47 -0.34
C THR A 34 -5.57 13.10 0.99
N GLU A 35 -5.04 14.10 1.70
CA GLU A 35 -4.47 13.91 3.05
C GLU A 35 -5.52 13.35 4.03
N THR A 36 -6.79 13.73 3.89
CA THR A 36 -7.88 13.20 4.70
C THR A 36 -8.06 11.69 4.48
N GLU A 37 -8.08 11.24 3.22
CA GLU A 37 -8.18 9.81 2.89
C GLU A 37 -6.95 9.04 3.38
N LEU A 38 -5.76 9.63 3.25
CA LEU A 38 -4.52 9.03 3.73
C LEU A 38 -4.53 8.86 5.25
N SER A 39 -4.91 9.90 6.00
CA SER A 39 -5.05 9.84 7.46
C SER A 39 -6.08 8.79 7.91
N GLN A 40 -7.17 8.61 7.15
CA GLN A 40 -8.14 7.54 7.43
C GLN A 40 -7.56 6.14 7.21
N ILE A 41 -6.67 5.96 6.23
CA ILE A 41 -5.96 4.70 6.02
C ILE A 41 -5.02 4.44 7.19
N GLU A 42 -4.21 5.43 7.59
CA GLU A 42 -3.26 5.32 8.70
C GLU A 42 -3.96 4.94 10.01
N LYS A 43 -5.03 5.65 10.36
CA LYS A 43 -5.85 5.32 11.56
C LYS A 43 -6.39 3.90 11.54
N LYS A 44 -6.79 3.39 10.36
CA LYS A 44 -7.25 2.00 10.23
C LYS A 44 -6.11 1.01 10.42
N LEU A 45 -4.90 1.32 9.95
CA LEU A 45 -3.72 0.48 10.15
C LEU A 45 -3.29 0.44 11.61
N GLU A 46 -3.24 1.61 12.27
CA GLU A 46 -2.95 1.73 13.71
C GLU A 46 -3.97 0.96 14.56
N ALA A 47 -5.26 1.00 14.19
CA ALA A 47 -6.29 0.21 14.88
C ALA A 47 -6.09 -1.31 14.73
N ILE A 48 -5.42 -1.77 13.67
CA ILE A 48 -5.13 -3.20 13.44
C ILE A 48 -3.84 -3.61 14.14
N ASN A 49 -2.80 -2.78 14.05
CA ASN A 49 -1.51 -2.98 14.70
C ASN A 49 -0.99 -1.62 15.23
N PRO A 50 -1.16 -1.31 16.52
CA PRO A 50 -0.78 -0.03 17.09
C PRO A 50 0.73 0.27 17.08
N ASN A 51 1.57 -0.75 16.95
CA ASN A 51 3.02 -0.63 17.01
C ASN A 51 3.68 -0.68 15.62
N VAL A 52 2.89 -0.69 14.55
CA VAL A 52 3.41 -0.86 13.18
C VAL A 52 4.11 0.41 12.71
N ILE A 53 5.23 0.25 12.02
CA ILE A 53 5.87 1.36 11.31
C ILE A 53 5.08 1.61 10.02
N ILE A 54 4.54 2.82 9.86
CA ILE A 54 3.84 3.22 8.63
C ILE A 54 4.75 4.14 7.82
N ALA A 55 5.01 3.76 6.57
CA ALA A 55 5.73 4.57 5.61
C ALA A 55 4.82 4.99 4.46
N ARG A 56 4.85 6.28 4.11
CA ARG A 56 4.23 6.81 2.89
C ARG A 56 5.22 6.67 1.74
N SER A 57 4.73 6.38 0.54
CA SER A 57 5.58 6.31 -0.65
C SER A 57 4.93 6.96 -1.86
N ILE A 58 5.79 7.63 -2.63
CA ILE A 58 5.46 8.27 -3.90
C ILE A 58 6.31 7.59 -4.96
N HIS A 59 5.67 7.15 -6.05
CA HIS A 59 6.40 6.61 -7.19
C HIS A 59 6.69 7.74 -8.19
N ALA A 60 7.95 8.13 -8.31
CA ALA A 60 8.42 9.19 -9.20
C ALA A 60 9.30 8.60 -10.33
N PRO A 61 8.70 8.09 -11.42
CA PRO A 61 9.47 7.56 -12.54
C PRO A 61 10.31 8.68 -13.18
N THR A 62 11.61 8.41 -13.39
CA THR A 62 12.57 9.41 -13.89
C THR A 62 12.85 9.29 -15.39
N SER A 63 12.90 8.07 -15.90
CA SER A 63 13.15 7.78 -17.31
C SER A 63 12.64 6.38 -17.65
N VAL A 64 12.36 6.16 -18.93
CA VAL A 64 12.10 4.83 -19.49
C VAL A 64 13.39 4.37 -20.15
N LYS A 65 13.88 3.19 -19.77
CA LYS A 65 14.98 2.53 -20.48
C LYS A 65 14.42 1.60 -21.53
N TYR A 66 14.85 1.81 -22.77
CA TYR A 66 14.65 0.82 -23.84
C TYR A 66 15.80 -0.19 -23.79
N PRO A 67 15.56 -1.46 -24.17
CA PRO A 67 16.64 -2.42 -24.34
C PRO A 67 17.66 -1.88 -25.35
N GLU A 68 18.96 -2.05 -25.07
CA GLU A 68 20.00 -1.73 -26.06
C GLU A 68 19.82 -2.65 -27.28
N PRO A 69 20.02 -2.13 -28.51
CA PRO A 69 20.02 -2.98 -29.68
C PRO A 69 21.11 -4.06 -29.53
N PRO A 70 20.85 -5.32 -29.94
CA PRO A 70 21.88 -6.35 -29.91
C PRO A 70 23.07 -5.91 -30.77
N VAL A 71 24.28 -6.07 -30.22
CA VAL A 71 25.58 -5.77 -30.87
C VAL A 71 25.80 -6.66 -32.09
#